data_AF-A0A662ISF2-F1
#
_entry.id   AF-A0A662ISF2-F1
#
_cell.length_a   1.000
_cell.length_b   1.000
_cell.length_c   1.000
_cell.angle_alpha   90.00
_cell.angle_beta   90.00
_cell.angle_gamma   90.00
#
_symmetry.space_group_name_H-M   'P 1'
#
loop_
_entity.id
_entity.type
_entity.pdbx_description
1 polymer ?
#
loop_
_entity_poly.entity_id
_entity_poly.type
_entity_poly.pdbx_seq_one_letter_code
_entity_poly.pdbx_strand_id
1 'polypeptide(L)'
;MVIDEAHLFIKPELRYAGGRAYSIDPPLFRHMRLMRKFGVGYWVCTHIPEDVPDEVWKTCGTFIIFASSERDYLDFVASKMNLAEEDIAAMQFFRRGEAFIRWYGDPRPAYLKVVPHPLALA
;
A
#
# COMPACT_ATOMS: atom_id res chain seq x y z
N MET A 1 -13.54 5.42 -3.25
CA MET A 1 -13.46 4.28 -4.18
C MET A 1 -12.60 3.20 -3.54
N VAL A 2 -12.99 1.93 -3.63
CA VAL A 2 -12.19 0.79 -3.13
C VAL A 2 -11.68 0.03 -4.35
N ILE A 3 -10.39 -0.28 -4.37
CA ILE A 3 -9.71 -0.99 -5.44
C ILE A 3 -9.00 -2.17 -4.83
N ASP A 4 -9.49 -3.36 -5.15
CA ASP A 4 -8.82 -4.60 -4.79
C ASP A 4 -7.85 -5.03 -5.90
N GLU A 5 -6.83 -5.80 -5.53
CA GLU A 5 -5.73 -6.22 -6.43
C GLU A 5 -5.12 -5.06 -7.23
N ALA A 6 -4.85 -3.96 -6.54
CA ALA A 6 -4.46 -2.71 -7.17
C ALA A 6 -3.13 -2.76 -7.93
N HIS A 7 -2.25 -3.72 -7.64
CA HIS A 7 -1.01 -3.94 -8.39
C HIS A 7 -1.27 -4.13 -9.91
N LEU A 8 -2.44 -4.66 -10.30
CA LEU A 8 -2.84 -4.81 -11.71
C LEU A 8 -3.09 -3.49 -12.43
N PHE A 9 -3.40 -2.41 -11.69
CA PHE A 9 -3.88 -1.15 -12.25
C PHE A 9 -2.97 0.04 -11.93
N ILE A 10 -2.04 -0.10 -10.99
CA ILE A 10 -1.23 1.00 -10.46
C ILE A 10 0.23 0.94 -10.90
N LYS A 11 0.67 -0.18 -11.46
CA LYS A 11 2.04 -0.38 -11.95
C LYS A 11 2.27 0.36 -13.27
N PRO A 12 3.33 1.18 -13.40
CA PRO A 12 3.68 1.81 -14.66
C PRO A 12 4.14 0.78 -15.69
N GLU A 13 3.66 0.90 -16.93
CA GLU A 13 4.09 0.04 -18.03
C GLU A 13 5.33 0.65 -18.71
N LEU A 14 6.40 -0.15 -18.83
CA LEU A 14 7.51 0.18 -19.70
C LEU A 14 7.18 -0.22 -21.13
N ARG A 15 7.17 0.76 -22.04
CA ARG A 15 7.03 0.51 -23.47
C ARG A 15 8.28 0.96 -24.23
N TYR A 16 8.57 0.26 -25.31
CA TYR A 16 9.71 0.53 -26.18
C TYR A 16 9.19 1.02 -27.54
N ALA A 17 9.65 2.19 -27.98
CA ALA A 17 9.38 2.70 -29.32
C ALA A 17 10.65 3.38 -29.85
N GLY A 18 11.04 3.04 -31.08
CA GLY A 18 12.23 3.61 -31.72
C GLY A 18 13.52 3.41 -30.92
N GLY A 19 13.66 2.30 -30.18
CA GLY A 19 14.84 2.00 -29.36
C GLY A 19 14.95 2.78 -28.05
N ARG A 20 13.93 3.56 -27.67
CA ARG A 20 13.85 4.24 -26.37
C ARG A 20 12.74 3.64 -25.50
N ALA A 21 13.05 3.44 -24.22
CA ALA A 21 12.07 3.08 -23.21
C ALA A 21 11.32 4.33 -22.74
N TYR A 22 10.00 4.25 -22.64
CA TYR A 22 9.16 5.26 -22.02
C TYR A 22 8.23 4.59 -21.01
N SER A 23 8.11 5.21 -19.83
CA SER A 23 7.16 4.80 -18.80
C SER A 23 5.81 5.43 -19.10
N ILE A 24 4.77 4.61 -19.16
CA ILE A 24 3.39 5.08 -19.25
C ILE A 24 2.79 5.06 -17.85
N ASP A 25 2.43 6.23 -17.35
CA ASP A 25 1.69 6.35 -16.10
C ASP A 25 0.34 5.62 -16.22
N PRO A 26 0.01 4.75 -15.27
CA PRO A 26 -1.26 4.04 -15.31
C PRO A 26 -2.43 5.02 -15.12
N PRO A 27 -3.57 4.81 -15.80
CA PRO A 27 -4.73 5.68 -15.67
C PRO A 27 -5.20 5.89 -14.22
N LEU A 28 -5.10 4.85 -13.39
CA LEU A 28 -5.52 4.89 -12.00
C LEU A 28 -4.70 5.89 -11.18
N PHE A 29 -3.37 5.84 -11.27
CA PHE A 29 -2.51 6.74 -10.51
C PHE A 29 -2.75 8.21 -10.87
N ARG A 30 -2.86 8.50 -12.17
CA ARG A 30 -3.21 9.85 -12.65
C ARG A 30 -4.56 10.30 -12.11
N HIS A 31 -5.55 9.41 -12.13
CA HIS A 31 -6.89 9.69 -11.63
C HIS A 31 -6.88 9.99 -10.12
N MET A 32 -6.18 9.19 -9.31
CA MET A 32 -6.03 9.41 -7.86
C MET A 32 -5.48 10.80 -7.54
N ARG A 33 -4.44 11.25 -8.26
CA ARG A 33 -3.85 12.59 -8.08
C ARG A 33 -4.81 13.71 -8.43
N LEU A 34 -5.54 13.57 -9.54
CA LEU A 34 -6.45 14.60 -10.03
C LEU A 34 -7.72 14.72 -9.20
N MET A 35 -8.23 13.62 -8.65
CA MET A 35 -9.52 13.62 -7.96
C MET A 35 -9.44 14.06 -6.50
N ARG A 36 -8.23 14.12 -5.91
CA ARG A 36 -8.01 14.63 -4.56
C ARG A 36 -8.61 16.04 -4.36
N LYS A 37 -8.48 16.94 -5.35
CA LYS A 37 -9.03 18.32 -5.27
C LYS A 37 -10.56 18.38 -5.26
N PHE A 38 -11.22 17.28 -5.61
CA PHE A 38 -12.68 17.14 -5.58
C PHE A 38 -13.17 16.34 -4.38
N GLY A 39 -12.30 16.05 -3.39
CA GLY A 39 -12.68 15.33 -2.18
C GLY A 39 -12.85 13.82 -2.36
N VAL A 40 -12.35 13.23 -3.46
CA VAL A 40 -12.43 11.78 -3.67
C VAL A 40 -11.32 11.06 -2.91
N GLY A 41 -11.71 10.12 -2.04
CA GLY A 41 -10.81 9.21 -1.34
C GLY A 41 -10.70 7.84 -2.00
N TYR A 42 -9.53 7.21 -1.87
CA TYR A 42 -9.22 5.90 -2.42
C TYR A 42 -8.76 4.95 -1.31
N TRP A 43 -9.28 3.73 -1.33
CA TRP A 43 -8.76 2.57 -0.61
C TRP A 43 -8.13 1.66 -1.65
N VAL A 44 -6.85 1.40 -1.50
CA VAL A 44 -6.03 0.64 -2.46
C VAL A 44 -5.48 -0.56 -1.73
N CYS A 45 -5.94 -1.75 -2.11
CA CYS A 45 -5.55 -3.02 -1.51
C CYS A 45 -4.65 -3.78 -2.48
N THR A 46 -3.52 -4.29 -2.01
CA THR A 46 -2.61 -5.12 -2.80
C THR A 46 -1.80 -6.03 -1.90
N HIS A 47 -1.46 -7.21 -2.42
CA HIS A 47 -0.50 -8.13 -1.80
C HIS A 47 0.93 -7.96 -2.36
N ILE A 48 1.12 -7.20 -3.45
CA ILE A 48 2.43 -6.90 -4.06
C ILE A 48 2.74 -5.41 -3.86
N PRO A 49 3.40 -5.01 -2.76
CA PRO A 49 3.65 -3.60 -2.44
C PRO A 49 4.73 -2.97 -3.34
N GLU A 50 5.62 -3.78 -3.91
CA GLU A 50 6.69 -3.36 -4.84
C GLU A 50 6.14 -2.80 -6.16
N ASP A 51 4.96 -3.26 -6.56
CA ASP A 51 4.27 -2.79 -7.77
C ASP A 51 3.59 -1.42 -7.57
N VAL A 52 3.57 -0.91 -6.34
CA VAL A 52 3.01 0.40 -6.00
C VAL A 52 4.09 1.49 -6.20
N PRO A 53 3.88 2.47 -7.09
CA PRO A 53 4.82 3.57 -7.32
C PRO A 53 5.15 4.37 -6.06
N ASP A 54 6.38 4.84 -5.95
CA ASP A 54 6.86 5.70 -4.85
C ASP A 54 5.99 6.95 -4.66
N GLU A 55 5.46 7.51 -5.72
CA GLU A 55 4.57 8.65 -5.66
C GLU A 55 3.25 8.33 -4.95
N VAL A 56 2.76 7.10 -5.05
CA VAL A 56 1.58 6.63 -4.30
C VAL A 56 1.94 6.55 -2.82
N TRP A 57 3.10 5.99 -2.48
CA TRP A 57 3.61 5.98 -1.10
C TRP A 57 3.77 7.39 -0.50
N LYS A 58 4.11 8.39 -1.32
CA LYS A 58 4.24 9.80 -0.89
C LYS A 58 2.91 10.53 -0.77
N THR A 59 1.89 10.11 -1.52
CA THR A 59 0.60 10.83 -1.62
C THR A 59 -0.51 10.19 -0.80
N CYS A 60 -0.44 8.89 -0.54
CA CYS A 60 -1.37 8.19 0.34
C CYS A 60 -1.20 8.66 1.78
N GLY A 61 -2.31 9.07 2.38
CA GLY A 61 -2.32 9.61 3.72
C GLY A 61 -2.44 8.56 4.82
N THR A 62 -2.67 7.29 4.49
CA THR A 62 -2.81 6.22 5.48
C THR A 62 -2.35 4.91 4.88
N PHE A 63 -1.56 4.17 5.64
CA PHE A 63 -1.08 2.83 5.29
C PHE A 63 -1.52 1.88 6.39
N ILE A 64 -2.14 0.77 6.00
CA ILE A 64 -2.48 -0.33 6.89
C ILE A 64 -1.78 -1.56 6.33
N ILE A 65 -0.96 -2.19 7.15
CA ILE A 65 -0.07 -3.26 6.70
C ILE A 65 -0.21 -4.44 7.64
N PHE A 66 -0.57 -5.57 7.05
CA PHE A 66 -0.81 -6.82 7.73
C PHE A 66 0.47 -7.66 7.84
N ALA A 67 0.36 -8.75 8.58
CA ALA A 67 1.38 -9.78 8.68
C ALA A 67 1.81 -10.29 7.28
N SER A 68 3.09 -10.62 7.16
CA SER A 68 3.59 -11.43 6.05
C SER A 68 4.64 -12.41 6.58
N SER A 69 4.71 -13.60 5.99
CA SER A 69 5.78 -14.56 6.23
C SER A 69 7.03 -14.29 5.39
N GLU A 70 6.91 -13.45 4.37
CA GLU A 70 8.00 -13.17 3.43
C GLU A 70 8.88 -12.04 3.95
N ARG A 71 10.18 -12.31 4.10
CA ARG A 71 11.11 -11.34 4.65
C ARG A 71 11.28 -10.13 3.73
N ASP A 72 11.36 -10.36 2.42
CA ASP A 72 11.54 -9.30 1.42
C ASP A 72 10.36 -8.32 1.43
N TYR A 73 9.13 -8.83 1.53
CA TYR A 73 7.93 -8.00 1.71
C TYR A 73 8.05 -7.10 2.95
N LEU A 74 8.44 -7.69 4.09
CA LEU A 74 8.52 -6.97 5.36
C LEU A 74 9.60 -5.90 5.33
N ASP A 75 10.77 -6.21 4.77
CA ASP A 75 11.88 -5.26 4.65
C ASP A 75 11.54 -4.12 3.67
N PHE A 76 10.88 -4.43 2.54
CA PHE A 76 10.39 -3.41 1.61
C PHE A 76 9.43 -2.46 2.29
N VAL A 77 8.43 -3.01 2.98
CA VAL A 77 7.40 -2.23 3.64
C VAL A 77 7.97 -1.40 4.80
N ALA A 78 8.87 -1.99 5.60
CA ALA A 78 9.55 -1.28 6.67
C ALA A 78 10.30 -0.06 6.16
N SER A 79 10.95 -0.16 5.00
CA SER A 79 11.65 0.96 4.36
C SER A 79 10.69 2.11 3.97
N LYS A 80 9.45 1.80 3.58
CA LYS A 80 8.43 2.81 3.23
C LYS A 80 7.78 3.42 4.45
N MET A 81 7.54 2.61 5.48
CA MET A 81 6.85 3.02 6.69
C MET A 81 7.75 3.64 7.75
N ASN A 82 9.08 3.46 7.65
CA ASN A 82 10.06 3.83 8.67
C ASN A 82 9.79 3.11 10.01
N LEU A 83 9.56 1.79 9.93
CA LEU A 83 9.33 0.93 11.10
C LEU A 83 10.66 0.60 11.79
N ALA A 84 10.63 0.40 13.11
CA ALA A 84 11.79 -0.11 13.85
C ALA A 84 11.96 -1.62 13.60
N GLU A 85 13.18 -2.15 13.77
CA GLU A 85 13.43 -3.60 13.60
C GLU A 85 12.53 -4.47 14.49
N GLU A 86 12.20 -3.97 15.68
CA GLU A 86 11.29 -4.60 16.64
C GLU A 86 9.87 -4.73 16.07
N ASP A 87 9.39 -3.71 15.36
CA ASP A 87 8.08 -3.72 14.70
C ASP A 87 8.07 -4.73 13.54
N ILE A 88 9.16 -4.79 12.76
CA ILE A 88 9.31 -5.75 11.67
C ILE A 88 9.28 -7.18 12.20
N ALA A 89 9.98 -7.44 13.30
CA ALA A 89 9.97 -8.74 13.96
C ALA A 89 8.57 -9.09 14.48
N ALA A 90 7.86 -8.12 15.07
CA ALA A 90 6.48 -8.33 15.53
C ALA A 90 5.53 -8.69 14.38
N MET A 91 5.67 -8.06 13.21
CA MET A 91 4.84 -8.34 12.02
C MET A 91 4.92 -9.78 11.53
N GLN A 92 6.07 -10.46 11.71
CA GLN A 92 6.21 -11.88 11.33
C GLN A 92 5.27 -12.79 12.13
N PHE A 93 4.90 -12.38 13.35
CA PHE A 93 4.08 -13.17 14.28
C PHE A 93 2.65 -12.66 14.40
N PHE A 94 2.28 -11.64 13.65
CA PHE A 94 0.92 -11.10 13.63
C PHE A 94 -0.08 -12.18 13.19
N ARG A 95 -1.18 -12.26 13.92
CA ARG A 95 -2.30 -13.13 13.59
C ARG A 95 -3.19 -12.46 12.55
N ARG A 96 -4.07 -13.25 11.93
CA ARG A 96 -5.06 -12.71 10.99
C ARG A 96 -5.85 -11.54 11.61
N GLY A 97 -5.86 -10.42 10.91
CA GLY A 97 -6.52 -9.17 11.33
C GLY A 97 -5.60 -8.23 12.12
N GLU A 98 -4.42 -8.65 12.55
CA GLU A 98 -3.44 -7.79 13.22
C GLU A 98 -2.60 -7.05 12.17
N ALA A 99 -2.40 -5.75 12.38
CA ALA A 99 -1.75 -4.86 11.43
C ALA A 99 -1.10 -3.66 12.12
N PHE A 100 -0.15 -3.04 11.43
CA PHE A 100 0.29 -1.68 11.74
C PHE A 100 -0.46 -0.67 10.89
N ILE A 101 -0.78 0.48 11.48
CA ILE A 101 -1.28 1.65 10.77
C ILE A 101 -0.33 2.82 10.96
N ARG A 102 -0.12 3.55 9.86
CA ARG A 102 0.50 4.87 9.89
C ARG A 102 -0.41 5.84 9.15
N TRP A 103 -0.67 6.99 9.76
CA TRP A 103 -1.44 8.07 9.17
C TRP A 103 -0.56 9.29 8.85
N TYR A 104 -1.07 10.15 7.97
CA TYR A 104 -0.40 11.37 7.58
C TYR A 104 -0.34 12.33 8.77
N GLY A 105 0.85 12.84 9.04
CA GLY A 105 1.08 13.81 10.12
C GLY A 105 1.50 13.19 11.46
N ASP A 106 1.32 11.89 11.69
CA ASP A 106 1.98 11.19 12.81
C ASP A 106 2.94 10.14 12.25
N PRO A 107 4.25 10.30 12.48
CA PRO A 107 5.23 9.35 11.98
C PRO A 107 5.21 8.02 12.76
N ARG A 108 4.53 7.95 13.92
CA ARG A 108 4.56 6.76 14.78
C ARG A 108 3.57 5.71 14.27
N PRO A 109 4.02 4.49 13.93
CA PRO A 109 3.12 3.41 13.64
C PRO A 109 2.33 3.02 14.90
N ALA A 110 1.06 2.70 14.74
CA ALA A 110 0.21 2.18 15.80
C ALA A 110 -0.20 0.75 15.47
N TYR A 111 -0.22 -0.11 16.49
CA TYR A 111 -0.77 -1.45 16.37
C TYR A 111 -2.31 -1.40 16.33
N LEU A 112 -2.91 -2.19 15.45
CA LEU A 112 -4.35 -2.37 15.38
C LEU A 112 -4.74 -3.82 15.15
N LYS A 113 -5.96 -4.16 15.56
CA LYS A 113 -6.59 -5.44 15.27
C LYS A 113 -7.94 -5.23 14.59
N VAL A 114 -8.00 -5.57 13.31
CA VAL A 114 -9.22 -5.60 12.51
C VAL A 114 -10.03 -6.83 12.91
N VAL A 115 -11.24 -6.58 13.41
CA VAL A 115 -12.20 -7.64 13.72
C VAL A 115 -13.26 -7.65 12.61
N PRO A 116 -13.44 -8.76 11.87
CA PRO A 116 -14.45 -8.83 10.84
C PRO A 116 -15.84 -8.70 11.43
N HIS A 117 -16.71 -7.96 10.75
CA HIS A 117 -18.12 -7.91 11.12
C HIS A 117 -18.74 -9.30 10.93
N PRO A 118 -19.67 -9.76 11.81
CA PRO A 118 -20.27 -11.10 11.69
C PRO A 118 -20.85 -11.42 10.30
N LEU A 119 -21.44 -10.43 9.63
CA LEU A 119 -21.98 -10.57 8.27
C LEU A 119 -20.93 -10.85 7.19
N ALA A 120 -19.65 -10.59 7.44
CA ALA A 120 -18.56 -10.88 6.50
C ALA A 120 -18.01 -12.31 6.65
N LEU A 121 -18.48 -13.05 7.67
CA LEU A 121 -18.10 -14.44 7.95
C LEU A 121 -19.22 -15.45 7.64
N ALA A 122 -20.42 -14.95 7.31
CA ALA A 122 -21.57 -15.74 6.89
C ALA A 122 -21.49 -16.05 5.39
#